data_AF-D7TA67-F1
#
_entry.id   AF-D7TA67-F1
#
_cell.length_a   1.000
_cell.length_b   1.000
_cell.length_c   1.000
_cell.angle_alpha   90.00
_cell.angle_beta   90.00
_cell.angle_gamma   90.00
#
_symmetry.space_group_name_H-M   'P 1'
#
loop_
_entity.id
_entity.type
_entity.pdbx_description
1 polymer ?
#
loop_
_entity_poly.entity_id
_entity_poly.type
_entity_poly.pdbx_seq_one_letter_code
_entity_poly.pdbx_strand_id
1 'polypeptide(L)'
;MKSNQSFFIKLLIIQCLTVVCFSQDFDFFYLVQQWPGSYCDSKQSCCYPTTGKPDADFGIHGLWPNYRDGSYPSNCDSNNPYDESEISDLIRSM
;
A
#
# COMPACT_ATOMS: atom_id res chain seq x y z
N MET A 1 29.72 30.19 25.09
CA MET A 1 28.71 30.03 24.03
C MET A 1 27.57 29.19 24.59
N LYS A 2 26.40 29.80 24.85
CA LYS A 2 25.25 29.07 25.39
C LYS A 2 24.70 28.18 24.26
N SER A 3 24.66 26.88 24.49
CA SER A 3 24.20 25.90 23.51
C SER A 3 22.77 26.23 23.07
N ASN A 4 22.57 26.41 21.77
CA ASN A 4 21.27 26.64 21.11
C ASN A 4 20.40 25.36 21.09
N GLN A 5 20.55 24.47 22.07
CA GLN A 5 19.89 23.17 22.14
C GLN A 5 18.36 23.30 22.11
N SER A 6 17.80 24.33 22.74
CA SER A 6 16.36 24.64 22.67
C SER A 6 15.90 24.99 21.25
N PHE A 7 16.72 25.68 20.47
CA PHE A 7 16.41 26.05 19.08
C PHE A 7 16.40 24.81 18.18
N PHE A 8 17.39 23.93 18.31
CA PHE A 8 17.44 22.68 17.54
C PHE A 8 16.28 21.75 17.87
N ILE A 9 15.89 21.65 19.15
CA ILE A 9 14.71 20.85 19.55
C ILE A 9 13.43 21.42 18.93
N LYS A 10 13.24 22.74 18.96
CA LYS A 10 12.07 23.39 18.34
C LYS A 10 12.04 23.18 16.83
N LEU A 11 13.19 23.29 16.16
CA LEU A 11 13.31 23.06 14.72
C LEU A 11 12.96 21.60 14.36
N LEU A 12 13.45 20.64 15.14
CA LEU A 12 13.16 19.23 14.96
C LEU A 12 11.66 18.94 15.13
N ILE A 13 11.02 19.51 16.16
CA ILE A 13 9.58 19.36 16.41
C ILE A 13 8.76 19.92 15.24
N ILE A 14 9.11 21.10 14.73
CA ILE A 14 8.43 21.72 13.59
C ILE A 14 8.56 20.83 12.35
N GLN A 15 9.75 20.28 12.09
CA GLN A 15 9.99 19.41 10.95
C GLN A 15 9.19 18.09 11.05
N CYS A 16 9.13 17.48 12.24
CA CYS A 16 8.28 16.30 12.47
C CYS A 16 6.79 16.60 12.26
N LEU A 17 6.29 17.74 12.76
CA LEU A 17 4.89 18.16 12.59
C LEU A 17 4.52 18.36 11.12
N THR A 18 5.42 18.93 10.31
CA THR A 18 5.16 19.12 8.88
C THR A 18 4.96 17.78 8.15
N VAL A 19 5.74 16.76 8.46
CA VAL A 19 5.63 15.43 7.82
C VAL A 19 4.27 14.78 8.12
N VAL A 20 3.77 14.89 9.34
CA VAL A 20 2.47 14.31 9.73
C VAL A 20 1.30 14.99 9.02
N CYS A 21 1.38 16.29 8.73
CA CYS A 21 0.32 17.03 8.04
C CYS A 21 0.16 16.69 6.55
N PHE A 22 1.18 16.10 5.90
CA PHE A 22 1.14 15.79 4.47
C PHE A 22 0.79 14.33 4.14
N SER A 23 0.67 13.46 5.14
CA SER A 23 0.18 12.09 4.91
C SER A 23 -1.31 12.15 4.55
N GLN A 24 -1.71 11.49 3.46
CA GLN A 24 -3.13 11.21 3.26
C GLN A 24 -3.60 10.28 4.36
N ASP A 25 -4.71 10.65 5.00
CA ASP A 25 -5.23 9.99 6.19
C ASP A 25 -6.14 8.81 5.79
N PHE A 26 -6.14 7.76 6.60
CA PHE A 26 -7.05 6.61 6.52
C PHE A 26 -7.13 5.93 7.89
N ASP A 27 -8.24 5.24 8.18
CA ASP A 27 -8.50 4.71 9.52
C ASP A 27 -7.94 3.30 9.75
N PHE A 28 -8.00 2.43 8.73
CA PHE A 28 -7.56 1.04 8.81
C PHE A 28 -7.26 0.47 7.41
N PHE A 29 -6.68 -0.73 7.38
CA PHE A 29 -6.47 -1.49 6.16
C PHE A 29 -7.40 -2.70 6.07
N TYR A 30 -7.93 -2.95 4.87
CA TYR A 30 -8.36 -4.29 4.50
C TYR A 30 -7.20 -5.04 3.83
N LEU A 31 -6.80 -6.16 4.42
CA LEU A 31 -6.02 -7.19 3.71
C LEU A 31 -6.99 -8.14 3.03
N VAL A 32 -7.13 -8.00 1.71
CA VAL A 32 -8.08 -8.79 0.91
C VAL A 32 -7.34 -9.90 0.19
N GLN A 33 -7.81 -11.13 0.41
CA GLN A 33 -7.30 -12.32 -0.25
C GLN A 33 -8.40 -12.92 -1.15
N GLN A 34 -8.00 -13.55 -2.25
CA GLN A 34 -8.90 -14.22 -3.18
C GLN A 34 -8.57 -15.71 -3.31
N TRP A 35 -9.60 -16.52 -3.54
CA TRP A 35 -9.43 -17.93 -3.90
C TRP A 35 -9.44 -18.07 -5.44
N PRO A 36 -8.31 -18.45 -6.09
CA PRO A 36 -8.22 -18.52 -7.55
C PRO A 36 -9.25 -19.46 -8.18
N GLY A 37 -9.59 -20.55 -7.49
CA GLY A 37 -10.61 -21.49 -7.96
C GLY A 37 -11.98 -20.84 -8.14
N SER A 38 -12.41 -20.00 -7.20
CA SER A 38 -13.71 -19.31 -7.28
C SER A 38 -13.71 -18.19 -8.31
N TYR A 39 -12.55 -17.55 -8.55
CA TYR A 39 -12.43 -16.55 -9.61
C TYR A 39 -12.55 -17.18 -11.00
N CYS A 40 -11.85 -18.29 -11.21
CA CYS A 40 -11.76 -18.97 -12.50
C CYS A 40 -12.95 -19.86 -12.87
N ASP A 41 -13.77 -20.29 -11.90
CA ASP A 41 -14.96 -21.13 -12.15
C ASP A 41 -16.25 -20.29 -12.33
N SER A 42 -16.10 -18.99 -12.63
CA SER A 42 -17.23 -18.12 -12.94
C SER A 42 -17.65 -18.24 -14.41
N LYS A 43 -18.74 -17.55 -14.78
CA LYS A 43 -19.13 -17.43 -16.20
C LYS A 43 -18.15 -16.57 -17.01
N GLN A 44 -17.27 -15.82 -16.35
CA GLN A 44 -16.26 -15.01 -17.01
C GLN A 44 -15.01 -15.86 -17.24
N SER A 45 -14.33 -15.61 -18.36
CA SER A 45 -13.05 -16.25 -18.66
C SER A 45 -11.97 -15.78 -17.69
N CYS A 46 -11.09 -16.69 -17.28
CA CYS A 46 -9.84 -16.35 -16.61
C CYS A 46 -8.63 -16.86 -17.41
N CYS A 47 -7.48 -16.22 -17.21
CA CYS A 47 -6.20 -16.64 -17.78
C CYS A 47 -5.20 -16.84 -16.64
N TYR A 48 -4.36 -17.86 -16.76
CA TYR A 48 -3.24 -18.03 -15.82
C TYR A 48 -2.11 -17.05 -16.12
N PRO A 49 -1.30 -16.70 -15.10
CA PRO A 49 -0.05 -15.97 -15.28
C PRO A 49 0.91 -16.67 -16.25
N THR A 50 1.89 -15.92 -16.76
CA THR A 50 2.97 -16.44 -17.61
C THR A 50 3.85 -17.47 -16.90
N THR A 51 3.86 -17.45 -15.57
CA THR A 51 4.56 -18.42 -14.71
C THR A 51 3.82 -19.74 -14.56
N GLY A 52 2.60 -19.86 -15.08
CA GLY A 52 1.79 -21.08 -15.06
C GLY A 52 0.59 -20.99 -14.12
N LYS A 53 -0.03 -22.14 -13.85
CA LYS A 53 -1.19 -22.24 -12.96
C LYS A 53 -0.77 -21.89 -11.52
N PRO A 54 -1.46 -20.95 -10.85
CA PRO A 54 -1.19 -20.63 -9.45
C PRO A 54 -1.42 -21.83 -8.52
N ASP A 55 -0.79 -21.78 -7.35
CA ASP A 55 -1.03 -22.75 -6.28
C ASP A 55 -2.50 -22.72 -5.84
N ALA A 56 -2.98 -23.86 -5.33
CA ALA A 56 -4.32 -23.98 -4.76
C ALA A 56 -4.34 -23.41 -3.33
N ASP A 57 -4.01 -22.13 -3.21
CA ASP A 57 -3.99 -21.35 -1.98
C ASP A 57 -4.65 -19.97 -2.20
N PHE A 58 -4.89 -19.23 -1.12
CA PHE A 58 -5.32 -17.85 -1.20
C PHE A 58 -4.21 -16.96 -1.77
N GLY A 59 -4.54 -16.21 -2.82
CA GLY A 59 -3.68 -15.16 -3.36
C GLY A 59 -4.05 -13.80 -2.78
N ILE A 60 -3.08 -12.89 -2.69
CA ILE A 60 -3.34 -11.50 -2.30
C ILE A 60 -4.09 -10.80 -3.43
N HIS A 61 -5.24 -10.20 -3.13
CA HIS A 61 -5.93 -9.29 -4.05
C HIS A 61 -5.43 -7.86 -3.84
N GLY A 62 -5.32 -7.43 -2.59
CA GLY A 62 -4.76 -6.12 -2.27
C GLY A 62 -4.78 -5.75 -0.80
N LEU A 63 -4.06 -4.68 -0.49
CA LEU A 63 -4.05 -4.03 0.82
C LEU A 63 -4.64 -2.62 0.64
N TRP A 64 -5.83 -2.38 1.20
CA TRP A 64 -6.62 -1.19 0.87
C TRP A 64 -6.80 -0.28 2.09
N PRO A 65 -6.30 0.97 2.05
CA PRO A 65 -6.66 2.00 3.02
C PRO A 65 -8.18 2.23 3.02
N ASN A 66 -8.81 2.38 4.18
CA ASN A 66 -10.26 2.57 4.32
C ASN A 66 -10.60 3.51 5.48
N TYR A 67 -11.79 4.10 5.43
CA TYR A 67 -12.37 4.91 6.51
C TYR A 67 -13.46 4.14 7.27
N ARG A 68 -13.67 4.46 8.54
CA ARG A 68 -14.70 3.84 9.41
C ARG A 68 -16.13 4.18 8.98
N ASP A 69 -16.31 5.24 8.19
CA ASP A 69 -17.61 5.60 7.62
C ASP A 69 -18.00 4.76 6.40
N GLY A 70 -17.11 3.85 5.95
CA GLY A 70 -17.32 2.96 4.81
C GLY A 70 -16.84 3.51 3.47
N SER A 71 -16.36 4.76 3.42
CA SER A 71 -15.67 5.30 2.26
C SER A 71 -14.18 4.90 2.26
N TYR A 72 -13.46 5.22 1.18
CA TYR A 72 -12.03 4.93 1.06
C TYR A 72 -11.33 5.94 0.16
N PRO A 73 -10.05 6.26 0.41
CA PRO A 73 -9.26 7.04 -0.53
C PRO A 73 -8.79 6.14 -1.70
N SER A 74 -8.68 6.73 -2.88
CA SER A 74 -8.19 6.05 -4.09
C SER A 74 -7.46 7.04 -5.00
N ASN A 75 -6.45 6.57 -5.75
CA ASN A 75 -5.69 7.37 -6.70
C ASN A 75 -5.05 8.63 -6.06
N CYS A 76 -4.48 8.43 -4.88
CA CYS A 76 -3.98 9.45 -3.96
C CYS A 76 -2.90 10.38 -4.54
N ASP A 77 -1.98 9.84 -5.34
CA ASP A 77 -0.83 10.59 -5.87
C ASP A 77 -0.54 10.17 -7.32
N SER A 78 -0.81 11.07 -8.27
CA SER A 78 -0.52 10.85 -9.69
C SER A 78 0.95 11.05 -10.05
N ASN A 79 1.74 11.69 -9.18
CA ASN A 79 3.16 11.94 -9.41
C ASN A 79 4.06 10.80 -8.89
N ASN A 80 3.47 9.82 -8.22
CA ASN A 80 4.15 8.64 -7.69
C ASN A 80 3.65 7.36 -8.39
N PRO A 81 4.06 7.13 -9.65
CA PRO A 81 3.69 5.92 -10.37
C PRO A 81 4.41 4.68 -9.79
N TYR A 82 3.86 3.50 -10.08
CA TYR A 82 4.52 2.23 -9.76
C TYR A 82 5.88 2.11 -10.45
N ASP A 83 6.90 1.78 -9.68
CA ASP A 83 8.26 1.47 -10.15
C ASP A 83 8.64 0.05 -9.69
N GLU A 84 8.75 -0.88 -10.64
CA GLU A 84 9.12 -2.28 -10.37
C GLU A 84 10.53 -2.42 -9.80
N SER A 85 11.44 -1.49 -10.12
CA SER A 85 12.84 -1.59 -9.69
C SER A 85 12.99 -1.50 -8.17
N GLU A 86 12.08 -0.76 -7.51
CA GLU A 86 12.01 -0.60 -6.06
C GLU A 86 11.59 -1.87 -5.31
N ILE A 87 11.03 -2.87 -6.02
CA ILE A 87 10.58 -4.14 -5.44
C ILE A 87 11.12 -5.37 -6.20
N SER A 88 12.19 -5.19 -6.96
CA SER A 88 12.72 -6.20 -7.88
C SER A 88 13.09 -7.52 -7.18
N ASP A 89 13.47 -7.48 -5.91
CA ASP A 89 13.78 -8.65 -5.08
C ASP A 89 12.53 -9.41 -4.62
N LEU A 90 11.37 -8.78 -4.64
CA LEU A 90 10.09 -9.35 -4.21
C LEU A 90 9.30 -9.99 -5.37
N ILE A 91 9.58 -9.63 -6.63
CA ILE A 91 8.82 -10.07 -7.81
C ILE A 91 8.65 -11.58 -7.89
N ARG A 92 9.65 -12.35 -7.45
CA ARG A 92 9.57 -13.82 -7.47
C ARG A 92 8.53 -14.37 -6.48
N SER A 93 8.25 -13.65 -5.41
CA SER A 93 7.28 -14.03 -4.37
C SER A 93 5.89 -13.42 -4.55
N MET A 94 5.72 -12.58 -5.58
CA MET A 94 4.45 -11.92 -5.93
C MET A 94 3.63 -12.75 -6.92
#